data_AF-A0AAJ8MW59-F1
#
_entry.id   AF-A0AAJ8MW59-F1
#
_cell.length_a   1.000
_cell.length_b   1.000
_cell.length_c   1.000
_cell.angle_alpha   90.00
_cell.angle_beta   90.00
_cell.angle_gamma   90.00
#
_symmetry.space_group_name_H-M   'P 1'
#
loop_
_entity.id
_entity.type
_entity.pdbx_description
1 polymer ?
#
loop_
_entity_poly.entity_id
_entity_poly.type
_entity_poly.pdbx_seq_one_letter_code
_entity_poly.pdbx_strand_id
1 'polypeptide(L)'
;MGMFTASAPAQLHPVNPPLGVHGHYCMPHPTTLVLKEKAFSFSGDDFAVKDQNGQVVVRCKGQAFSFRDRKVITDPNGRLLYGLRNKLMSIHKTYIGEDEQEREIFRIRKKISMSTRMEATFINHSTRAETTLELRGDFWGGSADIHMVNGPIVAQISRQMFNARELFTDKQTYFVTAKNENNN
;
A
#
# COMPACT_ATOMS: atom_id res chain seq x y z
N MET A 1 -8.72 20.44 18.66
CA MET A 1 -9.29 19.63 17.56
C MET A 1 -8.93 20.33 16.26
N GLY A 2 -7.79 19.99 15.65
CA GLY A 2 -7.36 20.60 14.39
C GLY A 2 -8.16 20.01 13.23
N MET A 3 -8.47 20.83 12.22
CA MET A 3 -9.08 20.34 10.99
C MET A 3 -8.06 19.47 10.25
N PHE A 4 -8.32 18.17 10.19
CA PHE A 4 -7.55 17.22 9.39
C PHE A 4 -7.96 17.38 7.91
N THR A 5 -7.29 18.28 7.20
CA THR A 5 -7.46 18.42 5.75
C THR A 5 -6.42 17.55 5.06
N ALA A 6 -6.86 16.63 4.20
CA ALA A 6 -5.95 15.90 3.32
C ALA A 6 -5.12 16.91 2.50
N SER A 7 -3.83 16.63 2.29
CA SER A 7 -2.99 17.47 1.43
C SER A 7 -3.52 17.47 0.00
N ALA A 8 -3.23 18.54 -0.74
CA ALA A 8 -3.55 18.63 -2.15
C ALA A 8 -2.96 17.44 -2.93
N PRO A 9 -3.59 17.03 -4.04
CA PRO A 9 -3.08 15.95 -4.88
C PRO A 9 -1.63 16.24 -5.29
N ALA A 10 -0.72 15.32 -4.98
CA ALA A 10 0.69 15.46 -5.32
C ALA A 10 0.91 15.25 -6.83
N GLN A 11 1.87 15.97 -7.39
CA GLN A 11 2.34 15.71 -8.75
C GLN A 11 3.14 14.40 -8.75
N LEU A 12 2.60 13.38 -9.42
CA LEU A 12 3.27 12.08 -9.53
C LEU A 12 4.22 12.04 -10.71
N HIS A 13 5.43 11.55 -10.45
CA HIS A 13 6.43 11.36 -11.47
C HIS A 13 6.44 9.90 -11.94
N PRO A 14 6.49 9.65 -13.25
CA PRO A 14 6.73 8.30 -13.75
C PRO A 14 8.12 7.83 -13.34
N VAL A 15 8.27 6.52 -13.17
CA VAL A 15 9.57 5.89 -12.89
C VAL A 15 9.85 4.83 -13.94
N ASN A 16 11.06 4.87 -14.48
CA ASN A 16 11.57 3.91 -15.44
C ASN A 16 12.93 3.40 -14.93
N PRO A 17 13.12 2.07 -14.79
CA PRO A 17 12.16 1.01 -15.12
C PRO A 17 11.04 0.87 -14.07
N PRO A 18 9.93 0.16 -14.40
CA PRO A 18 8.75 0.07 -13.55
C PRO A 18 9.07 -0.40 -12.13
N LEU A 19 8.38 0.17 -11.14
CA LEU A 19 8.55 -0.18 -9.73
C LEU A 19 7.53 -1.23 -9.30
N GLY A 20 8.01 -2.39 -8.87
CA GLY A 20 7.14 -3.36 -8.20
C GLY A 20 7.79 -4.71 -7.99
N VAL A 21 7.19 -5.51 -7.11
CA VAL A 21 7.58 -6.91 -6.88
C VAL A 21 7.01 -7.83 -7.98
N HIS A 22 5.84 -7.48 -8.51
CA HIS A 22 5.12 -8.23 -9.52
C HIS A 22 4.88 -7.35 -10.75
N GLY A 23 5.51 -7.66 -11.88
CA GLY A 23 5.43 -6.84 -13.10
C GLY A 23 4.00 -6.64 -13.64
N HIS A 24 3.11 -7.61 -13.44
CA HIS A 24 1.72 -7.53 -13.90
C HIS A 24 0.85 -6.53 -13.11
N TYR A 25 1.36 -5.97 -12.00
CA TYR A 25 0.72 -4.87 -11.27
C TYR A 25 1.33 -3.50 -11.62
N CYS A 26 2.32 -3.45 -12.53
CA CYS A 26 2.88 -2.21 -13.03
C CYS A 26 2.00 -1.68 -14.18
N MET A 27 1.03 -0.84 -13.84
CA MET A 27 0.10 -0.28 -14.82
C MET A 27 0.74 0.88 -15.61
N PRO A 28 0.55 0.95 -16.93
CA PRO A 28 1.16 2.01 -17.76
C PRO A 28 0.48 3.38 -17.62
N HIS A 29 -0.64 3.45 -16.91
CA HIS A 29 -1.38 4.68 -16.67
C HIS A 29 -1.58 4.87 -15.16
N PRO A 30 -1.70 6.13 -14.70
CA PRO A 30 -2.15 6.45 -13.35
C PRO A 30 -3.40 5.63 -12.98
N THR A 31 -3.27 4.77 -11.98
CA THR A 31 -4.36 3.92 -11.51
C THR A 31 -4.68 4.26 -10.08
N THR A 32 -5.96 4.45 -9.78
CA THR A 32 -6.45 4.80 -8.45
C THR A 32 -6.95 3.55 -7.74
N LEU A 33 -6.27 3.15 -6.67
CA LEU A 33 -6.67 2.02 -5.84
C LEU A 33 -7.51 2.46 -4.66
N VAL A 34 -8.64 1.80 -4.45
CA VAL A 34 -9.69 2.10 -3.49
C VAL A 34 -9.72 1.03 -2.40
N LEU A 35 -9.51 1.44 -1.15
CA LEU A 35 -9.70 0.62 0.05
C LEU A 35 -10.76 1.24 0.96
N LYS A 36 -11.71 0.44 1.46
CA LYS A 36 -12.79 0.89 2.36
C LYS A 36 -12.45 0.56 3.82
N GLU A 37 -12.62 1.51 4.75
CA GLU A 37 -12.13 1.39 6.15
C GLU A 37 -12.55 0.13 6.93
N LYS A 38 -13.74 -0.44 6.70
CA LYS A 38 -14.12 -1.74 7.33
C LYS A 38 -13.16 -2.89 7.00
N ALA A 39 -12.30 -2.71 6.01
CA ALA A 39 -11.18 -3.59 5.66
C ALA A 39 -9.94 -3.48 6.57
N PHE A 40 -9.73 -2.33 7.22
CA PHE A 40 -8.54 -2.05 8.01
C PHE A 40 -8.69 -2.45 9.49
N SER A 41 -9.86 -2.96 9.88
CA SER A 41 -10.02 -3.61 11.17
C SER A 41 -9.04 -4.77 11.25
N PHE A 42 -8.11 -4.70 12.20
CA PHE A 42 -7.21 -5.80 12.53
C PHE A 42 -7.95 -7.02 13.13
N SER A 43 -9.30 -7.05 13.09
CA SER A 43 -10.18 -8.13 13.56
C SER A 43 -10.00 -9.47 12.85
N GLY A 44 -9.23 -9.52 11.76
CA GLY A 44 -9.06 -10.74 10.96
C GLY A 44 -10.04 -10.85 9.78
N ASP A 45 -10.80 -9.79 9.49
CA ASP A 45 -11.77 -9.79 8.40
C ASP A 45 -11.10 -9.73 7.01
N ASP A 46 -11.72 -10.43 6.06
CA ASP A 46 -11.33 -10.43 4.66
C ASP A 46 -11.72 -9.11 3.97
N PHE A 47 -10.87 -8.63 3.08
CA PHE A 47 -11.15 -7.43 2.31
C PHE A 47 -10.56 -7.45 0.90
N ALA A 48 -11.02 -6.52 0.06
CA ALA A 48 -10.51 -6.34 -1.29
C ALA A 48 -10.10 -4.89 -1.54
N VAL A 49 -8.98 -4.72 -2.24
CA VAL A 49 -8.58 -3.46 -2.87
C VAL A 49 -9.15 -3.45 -4.28
N LYS A 50 -9.77 -2.34 -4.67
CA LYS A 50 -10.42 -2.18 -5.97
C LYS A 50 -9.78 -1.06 -6.78
N ASP A 51 -10.02 -1.02 -8.09
CA ASP A 51 -9.71 0.15 -8.91
C ASP A 51 -10.84 1.20 -8.84
N GLN A 52 -10.69 2.32 -9.55
CA GLN A 52 -11.72 3.35 -9.66
C GLN A 52 -13.04 2.86 -10.30
N ASN A 53 -13.01 1.76 -11.04
CA ASN A 53 -14.18 1.15 -11.68
C ASN A 53 -14.87 0.12 -10.76
N GLY A 54 -14.34 -0.10 -9.56
CA GLY A 54 -14.85 -1.09 -8.60
C GLY A 54 -14.42 -2.54 -8.87
N GLN A 55 -13.54 -2.76 -9.84
CA GLN A 55 -12.95 -4.07 -10.14
C GLN A 55 -11.93 -4.43 -9.07
N VAL A 56 -11.93 -5.69 -8.65
CA VAL A 56 -10.99 -6.17 -7.62
C VAL A 56 -9.59 -6.26 -8.22
N VAL A 57 -8.61 -5.66 -7.54
CA VAL A 57 -7.19 -5.69 -7.93
C VAL A 57 -6.44 -6.75 -7.12
N VAL A 58 -6.66 -6.76 -5.79
CA VAL A 58 -6.16 -7.78 -4.87
C VAL A 58 -7.16 -8.07 -3.76
N ARG A 59 -7.12 -9.28 -3.19
CA ARG A 59 -7.85 -9.64 -1.98
C ARG A 59 -6.88 -9.91 -0.83
N CYS A 60 -7.18 -9.38 0.33
CA CYS A 60 -6.54 -9.74 1.59
C CYS A 60 -7.43 -10.71 2.35
N LYS A 61 -6.90 -11.89 2.65
CA LYS A 61 -7.55 -12.85 3.52
C LYS A 61 -6.89 -12.85 4.89
N GLY A 62 -7.68 -12.67 5.95
CA GLY A 62 -7.23 -12.87 7.32
C GLY A 62 -7.21 -14.36 7.64
N GLN A 63 -6.11 -14.90 8.14
CA GLN A 63 -6.14 -16.27 8.65
C GLN A 63 -6.67 -16.25 10.09
N ALA A 64 -7.97 -16.46 10.26
CA ALA A 64 -8.65 -16.53 11.56
C ALA A 64 -8.09 -17.61 12.52
N PHE A 65 -7.25 -18.53 12.03
CA PHE A 65 -6.69 -19.67 12.78
C PHE A 65 -5.16 -19.79 12.74
N SER A 66 -4.42 -18.80 12.21
CA SER A 66 -2.94 -18.87 12.26
C SER A 66 -2.42 -18.25 13.55
N PHE A 67 -1.61 -19.00 14.29
CA PHE A 67 -0.88 -18.56 15.49
C PHE A 67 0.12 -17.39 15.25
N ARG A 68 0.17 -16.79 14.06
CA ARG A 68 1.25 -15.89 13.60
C ARG A 68 0.80 -14.52 13.06
N ASP A 69 -0.46 -14.10 13.22
CA ASP A 69 -0.98 -12.83 12.67
C ASP A 69 -0.64 -12.65 11.18
N ARG A 70 -0.75 -13.72 10.39
CA ARG A 70 -0.44 -13.73 8.96
C ARG A 70 -1.66 -13.30 8.14
N LYS A 71 -1.47 -12.34 7.25
CA LYS A 71 -2.43 -11.96 6.21
C LYS A 71 -1.98 -12.54 4.87
N VAL A 72 -2.91 -12.96 4.03
CA VAL A 72 -2.61 -13.54 2.71
C VAL A 72 -3.16 -12.63 1.62
N ILE A 73 -2.29 -12.13 0.75
CA ILE A 73 -2.69 -11.30 -0.40
C ILE A 73 -2.73 -12.16 -1.65
N THR A 74 -3.88 -12.13 -2.34
CA THR A 74 -4.14 -12.91 -3.56
C THR A 74 -4.61 -12.01 -4.69
N ASP A 75 -4.47 -12.50 -5.91
CA ASP A 75 -5.08 -11.89 -7.09
C ASP A 75 -6.61 -12.13 -7.12
N PRO A 76 -7.33 -11.57 -8.12
CA PRO A 76 -8.78 -11.75 -8.25
C PRO A 76 -9.22 -13.20 -8.55
N ASN A 77 -8.30 -14.08 -8.94
CA ASN A 77 -8.54 -15.52 -9.19
C ASN A 77 -8.17 -16.37 -7.97
N GLY A 78 -7.62 -15.78 -6.91
CA GLY A 78 -7.20 -16.47 -5.69
C GLY A 78 -5.77 -17.01 -5.72
N ARG A 79 -4.96 -16.68 -6.73
CA ARG A 79 -3.54 -17.03 -6.78
C ARG A 79 -2.78 -16.22 -5.73
N LEU A 80 -1.85 -16.85 -5.01
CA LEU A 80 -1.03 -16.18 -4.02
C LEU A 80 -0.14 -15.12 -4.70
N LEU A 81 -0.12 -13.92 -4.13
CA LEU A 81 0.88 -12.90 -4.45
C LEU A 81 1.96 -12.91 -3.37
N TYR A 82 1.53 -12.77 -2.11
CA TYR A 82 2.42 -12.86 -0.95
C TYR A 82 1.65 -13.07 0.35
N GLY A 83 2.32 -13.69 1.31
CA GLY A 83 1.93 -13.64 2.72
C GLY A 83 2.55 -12.42 3.40
N LEU A 84 1.80 -11.73 4.25
CA LEU A 84 2.28 -10.64 5.07
C LEU A 84 2.27 -11.06 6.54
N ARG A 85 3.41 -11.01 7.21
CA ARG A 85 3.50 -11.28 8.65
C ARG A 85 4.19 -10.16 9.41
N ASN A 86 3.84 -10.01 10.67
CA ASN A 86 4.57 -9.14 11.59
C ASN A 86 5.81 -9.88 12.13
N LYS A 87 6.95 -9.20 12.22
CA LYS A 87 8.12 -9.71 12.92
C LYS A 87 7.96 -9.42 14.41
N LEU A 88 7.38 -10.38 15.16
CA LEU A 88 7.10 -10.25 16.61
C LEU A 88 8.35 -9.95 17.46
N MET A 89 9.55 -10.33 17.01
CA MET A 89 10.82 -10.20 17.76
C MET A 89 11.64 -8.95 17.39
N SER A 90 11.02 -7.90 16.83
CA SER A 90 11.71 -6.66 16.50
C SER A 90 11.31 -5.54 17.46
N ILE A 91 12.30 -4.74 17.90
CA ILE A 91 12.08 -3.52 18.70
C ILE A 91 11.10 -2.56 17.98
N HIS A 92 11.01 -2.66 16.65
CA HIS A 92 10.11 -1.86 15.82
C HIS A 92 9.21 -2.76 14.96
N LYS A 93 7.93 -2.39 14.84
CA LYS A 93 6.97 -3.05 13.93
C LYS A 93 7.59 -3.12 12.53
N THR A 94 7.84 -4.35 12.10
CA THR A 94 8.39 -4.68 10.80
C THR A 94 7.49 -5.71 10.17
N TYR A 95 6.97 -5.42 8.98
CA TYR A 95 6.17 -6.35 8.21
C TYR A 95 7.03 -6.98 7.13
N ILE A 96 6.89 -8.29 6.95
CA ILE A 96 7.63 -9.07 5.96
C ILE A 96 6.61 -9.64 4.98
N GLY A 97 6.83 -9.36 3.70
CA GLY A 97 6.15 -9.99 2.58
C GLY A 97 6.93 -11.21 2.12
N GLU A 98 6.27 -12.35 2.02
CA GLU A 98 6.88 -13.63 1.71
C GLU A 98 6.17 -14.32 0.53
N ASP A 99 6.92 -15.04 -0.30
CA ASP A 99 6.39 -15.87 -1.37
C ASP A 99 5.80 -17.20 -0.86
N GLU A 100 5.44 -18.10 -1.78
CA GLU A 100 4.90 -19.43 -1.47
C GLU A 100 5.89 -20.32 -0.70
N GLN A 101 7.20 -20.09 -0.87
CA GLN A 101 8.28 -20.81 -0.18
C GLN A 101 8.72 -20.12 1.13
N GLU A 102 7.94 -19.15 1.62
CA GLU A 102 8.26 -18.34 2.80
C GLU A 102 9.55 -17.51 2.66
N ARG A 103 9.99 -17.24 1.43
CA ARG A 103 11.14 -16.37 1.18
C ARG A 103 10.71 -14.93 1.15
N GLU A 104 11.49 -14.07 1.79
CA GLU A 104 11.21 -12.64 1.83
C GLU A 104 11.35 -12.02 0.43
N ILE A 105 10.28 -11.34 -0.01
CA ILE A 105 10.24 -10.58 -1.28
C ILE A 105 10.18 -9.06 -1.05
N PHE A 106 9.70 -8.64 0.12
CA PHE A 106 9.81 -7.26 0.58
C PHE A 106 9.72 -7.16 2.11
N ARG A 107 10.17 -6.04 2.65
CA ARG A 107 9.97 -5.66 4.05
C ARG A 107 9.50 -4.22 4.18
N ILE A 108 8.68 -3.96 5.19
CA ILE A 108 8.22 -2.63 5.55
C ILE A 108 8.62 -2.36 6.99
N ARG A 109 9.42 -1.32 7.23
CA ARG A 109 9.93 -0.94 8.55
C ARG A 109 9.49 0.47 8.93
N LYS A 110 9.05 0.64 10.17
CA LYS A 110 8.90 1.98 10.76
C LYS A 110 10.27 2.52 11.20
N LYS A 111 10.64 3.73 10.79
CA LYS A 111 11.88 4.40 11.24
C LYS A 111 11.76 4.80 12.72
N ILE A 112 12.87 4.67 13.47
CA ILE A 112 13.00 5.00 14.90
C ILE A 112 13.15 6.52 15.07
N SER A 113 12.19 7.29 14.57
CA SER A 113 12.22 8.75 14.70
C SER A 113 10.86 9.24 15.18
N MET A 114 10.82 10.48 15.66
CA MET A 114 9.58 11.16 16.07
C MET A 114 8.60 11.40 14.88
N SER A 115 8.96 10.94 13.67
CA SER A 115 8.15 11.05 12.45
C SER A 115 7.44 9.75 12.08
N THR A 116 6.32 9.86 11.36
CA THR A 116 5.49 8.76 10.81
C THR A 116 6.12 8.04 9.61
N ARG A 117 7.44 8.16 9.42
CA ARG A 117 8.15 7.62 8.25
C ARG A 117 8.20 6.09 8.27
N MET A 118 7.82 5.48 7.14
CA MET A 118 7.96 4.06 6.88
C MET A 118 8.83 3.84 5.64
N GLU A 119 9.63 2.79 5.65
CA GLU A 119 10.44 2.38 4.51
C GLU A 119 9.97 1.02 4.01
N ALA A 120 9.75 0.90 2.71
CA ALA A 120 9.45 -0.35 2.04
C ALA A 120 10.64 -0.72 1.14
N THR A 121 11.33 -1.81 1.46
CA THR A 121 12.47 -2.34 0.70
C THR A 121 12.05 -3.63 0.02
N PHE A 122 12.33 -3.75 -1.28
CA PHE A 122 11.95 -4.90 -2.08
C PHE A 122 12.92 -5.12 -3.24
N ILE A 123 12.94 -6.33 -3.80
CA ILE A 123 13.64 -6.60 -5.06
C ILE A 123 12.72 -6.17 -6.20
N ASN A 124 13.13 -5.16 -6.97
CA ASN A 124 12.34 -4.69 -8.09
C ASN A 124 12.37 -5.73 -9.22
N HIS A 125 11.19 -6.14 -9.68
CA HIS A 125 11.00 -7.08 -10.77
C HIS A 125 11.76 -6.67 -12.04
N SER A 126 11.78 -5.37 -12.35
CA SER A 126 12.34 -4.84 -13.59
C SER A 126 13.86 -4.76 -13.58
N THR A 127 14.47 -4.32 -12.47
CA THR A 127 15.94 -4.15 -12.35
C THR A 127 16.65 -5.35 -11.76
N ARG A 128 15.93 -6.24 -11.07
CA ARG A 128 16.48 -7.29 -10.20
C ARG A 128 17.37 -6.74 -9.06
N ALA A 129 17.26 -5.45 -8.76
CA ALA A 129 18.01 -4.79 -7.70
C ALA A 129 17.12 -4.43 -6.51
N GLU A 130 17.72 -4.37 -5.32
CA GLU A 130 17.05 -3.86 -4.12
C GLU A 130 16.69 -2.39 -4.30
N THR A 131 15.42 -2.08 -4.08
CA THR A 131 14.85 -0.72 -4.19
C THR A 131 14.12 -0.40 -2.89
N THR A 132 14.30 0.83 -2.41
CA THR A 132 13.61 1.32 -1.21
C THR A 132 12.73 2.53 -1.54
N LEU A 133 11.49 2.48 -1.04
CA LEU A 133 10.54 3.59 -1.07
C LEU A 133 10.32 4.12 0.34
N GLU A 134 10.16 5.43 0.47
CA GLU A 134 9.83 6.10 1.72
C GLU A 134 8.38 6.61 1.69
N LEU A 135 7.60 6.20 2.67
CA LEU A 135 6.32 6.82 2.99
C LEU A 135 6.57 8.00 3.94
N ARG A 136 6.13 9.20 3.54
CA ARG A 136 6.23 10.45 4.31
C ARG A 136 4.84 11.07 4.47
N GLY A 137 4.55 11.64 5.65
CA GLY A 137 3.26 12.27 5.94
C GLY A 137 2.43 11.50 6.96
N ASP A 138 1.23 11.98 7.23
CA ASP A 138 0.34 11.41 8.24
C ASP A 138 -0.77 10.58 7.61
N PHE A 139 -0.52 9.27 7.50
CA PHE A 139 -1.51 8.30 7.05
C PHE A 139 -2.82 8.39 7.84
N TRP A 140 -2.76 8.72 9.14
CA TRP A 140 -3.92 8.86 10.02
C TRP A 140 -4.52 10.27 9.98
N GLY A 141 -3.75 11.27 9.56
CA GLY A 141 -4.11 12.69 9.50
C GLY A 141 -4.71 13.15 8.16
N GLY A 142 -4.69 12.29 7.13
CA GLY A 142 -5.46 12.51 5.89
C GLY A 142 -4.70 12.24 4.60
N SER A 143 -3.36 12.21 4.62
CA SER A 143 -2.56 11.96 3.43
C SER A 143 -1.12 11.56 3.74
N ALA A 144 -0.54 10.76 2.85
CA ALA A 144 0.87 10.37 2.88
C ALA A 144 1.40 10.16 1.46
N ASP A 145 2.62 10.61 1.20
CA ASP A 145 3.28 10.50 -0.09
C ASP A 145 4.32 9.37 -0.05
N ILE A 146 4.42 8.62 -1.15
CA ILE A 146 5.40 7.57 -1.36
C ILE A 146 6.45 8.10 -2.33
N HIS A 147 7.70 8.11 -1.90
CA HIS A 147 8.84 8.63 -2.64
C HIS A 147 9.87 7.55 -2.91
N MET A 148 10.60 7.68 -4.01
CA MET A 148 11.92 7.06 -4.12
C MET A 148 12.87 7.68 -3.08
N VAL A 149 13.79 6.90 -2.51
CA VAL A 149 14.81 7.46 -1.61
C VAL A 149 15.57 8.56 -2.35
N ASN A 150 15.53 9.79 -1.80
CA ASN A 150 16.08 11.00 -2.42
C ASN A 150 15.57 11.29 -3.84
N GLY A 151 14.37 10.80 -4.19
CA GLY A 151 13.79 10.92 -5.51
C GLY A 151 12.37 11.47 -5.50
N PRO A 152 11.67 11.39 -6.64
CA PRO A 152 10.36 12.01 -6.80
C PRO A 152 9.25 11.23 -6.08
N ILE A 153 8.08 11.87 -5.97
CA ILE A 153 6.83 11.23 -5.53
C ILE A 153 6.34 10.29 -6.64
N VAL A 154 6.12 9.03 -6.30
CA VAL A 154 5.68 7.98 -7.23
C VAL A 154 4.26 7.52 -6.97
N ALA A 155 3.79 7.71 -5.74
CA ALA A 155 2.40 7.50 -5.37
C ALA A 155 2.00 8.39 -4.20
N GLN A 156 0.69 8.61 -4.07
CA GLN A 156 0.11 9.33 -2.94
C GLN A 156 -1.06 8.54 -2.38
N ILE A 157 -1.13 8.50 -1.06
CA ILE A 157 -2.25 8.01 -0.27
C ILE A 157 -3.05 9.23 0.19
N SER A 158 -4.35 9.26 -0.10
CA SER A 158 -5.25 10.31 0.43
C SER A 158 -6.54 9.72 0.98
N ARG A 159 -7.08 10.37 2.01
CA ARG A 159 -8.43 10.12 2.57
C ARG A 159 -9.32 11.29 2.21
N GLN A 160 -10.40 11.04 1.48
CA GLN A 160 -11.42 12.07 1.27
C GLN A 160 -12.34 12.15 2.49
N MET A 161 -12.24 13.23 3.25
CA MET A 161 -13.23 13.64 4.25
C MET A 161 -14.34 14.38 3.49
N PHE A 162 -15.35 13.66 2.97
CA PHE A 162 -16.46 14.32 2.28
C PHE A 162 -17.30 15.17 3.23
N ASN A 163 -17.64 16.37 2.77
CA ASN A 163 -18.52 17.35 3.43
C ASN A 163 -19.87 16.73 3.79
N ALA A 164 -20.41 17.15 4.95
CA ALA A 164 -21.63 16.66 5.61
C ALA A 164 -22.97 16.90 4.85
N ARG A 165 -22.97 17.00 3.52
CA ARG A 165 -24.18 17.10 2.68
C ARG A 165 -24.52 15.84 1.89
N GLU A 166 -23.63 14.86 1.83
CA GLU A 166 -23.91 13.51 1.29
C GLU A 166 -23.99 12.50 2.44
N LEU A 167 -24.92 12.76 3.35
CA LEU A 167 -25.38 11.80 4.36
C LEU A 167 -25.89 10.55 3.62
N PHE A 168 -25.13 9.46 3.55
CA PHE A 168 -25.59 8.04 3.49
C PHE A 168 -24.50 6.98 3.20
N THR A 169 -23.20 7.26 3.35
CA THR A 169 -22.20 6.19 3.26
C THR A 169 -21.06 6.31 4.27
N ASP A 170 -21.16 5.46 5.29
CA ASP A 170 -20.18 5.07 6.32
C ASP A 170 -18.84 4.54 5.73
N LYS A 171 -18.14 5.36 4.92
CA LYS A 171 -17.01 4.91 4.10
C LYS A 171 -15.92 5.97 4.03
N GLN A 172 -14.90 5.87 4.89
CA GLN A 172 -13.62 6.47 4.57
C GLN A 172 -12.93 5.62 3.49
N THR A 173 -12.46 6.30 2.44
CA THR A 173 -11.86 5.67 1.26
C THR A 173 -10.41 6.13 1.13
N TYR A 174 -9.48 5.18 0.96
CA TYR A 174 -8.09 5.45 0.65
C TYR A 174 -7.86 5.33 -0.84
N PHE A 175 -7.20 6.33 -1.43
CA PHE A 175 -6.80 6.32 -2.83
C PHE A 175 -5.28 6.19 -2.94
N VAL A 176 -4.79 5.24 -3.73
CA VAL A 176 -3.38 5.20 -4.14
C VAL A 176 -3.31 5.44 -5.64
N THR A 177 -2.68 6.54 -6.05
CA THR A 177 -2.44 6.83 -7.47
C THR A 177 -0.99 6.47 -7.78
N ALA A 178 -0.75 5.54 -8.72
CA ALA A 178 0.60 5.11 -9.12
C ALA A 178 0.81 5.31 -10.63
N LYS A 179 1.95 5.86 -11.05
CA LYS A 179 2.29 6.13 -12.47
C LYS A 179 3.52 5.35 -12.92
N ASN A 180 3.44 4.70 -14.07
CA ASN A 180 4.56 4.07 -14.77
C ASN A 180 4.76 4.69 -16.17
N GLU A 181 5.95 4.54 -16.76
CA GLU A 181 6.22 4.91 -18.16
C GLU A 181 6.03 3.69 -19.08
N ASN A 182 5.29 3.86 -20.18
CA ASN A 182 5.33 2.94 -21.31
C ASN A 182 6.33 3.48 -22.32
N ASN A 183 7.33 2.67 -22.67
CA ASN A 183 8.09 2.88 -23.90
C ASN A 183 7.30 2.25 -25.05
N ASN A 184 7.14 3.01 -26.14
CA ASN A 184 6.61 2.53 -27.42
C ASN A 184 7.59 1.56 -28.07
#